data_AF-A0A9D8WAB1-F1
#
_entry.id   AF-A0A9D8WAB1-F1
#
_cell.length_a   1.000
_cell.length_b   1.000
_cell.length_c   1.000
_cell.angle_alpha   90.00
_cell.angle_beta   90.00
_cell.angle_gamma   90.00
#
_symmetry.space_group_name_H-M   'P 1'
#
loop_
_entity.id
_entity.type
_entity.pdbx_description
1 polymer ?
#
loop_
_entity_poly.entity_id
_entity_poly.type
_entity_poly.pdbx_seq_one_letter_code
_entity_poly.pdbx_strand_id
1 'polypeptide(L)'
;MRQNNWTWAALFLLGIAALVLFLVNRFPGALDGENAQMRLVYSVLLLTLVGGSVALGWRQRAGLALKQAVAWIAIGLVLVIGYSYRDVFSDMGTRVRSEIAPSAPVVSEPGTAYLSRDMTGHFHADATVNGTHVRFLVDTGASDVALTEEDARRAGIDLAALSYTTAYQTANGIIHAARVKLDKVTVGGITLRDVDASVSRGSGLGTSLLGMSFLGRLDSVEVRGERLVLRQ
;
A
#
# COMPACT_ATOMS: atom_id res chain seq x y z
N MET A 1 -1.23 -12.93 61.59
CA MET A 1 -0.52 -13.78 60.61
C MET A 1 -0.13 -12.92 59.40
N ARG A 2 1.15 -12.56 59.25
CA ARG A 2 1.65 -11.80 58.09
C ARG A 2 1.49 -12.65 56.84
N GLN A 3 0.57 -12.26 55.95
CA GLN A 3 0.38 -12.98 54.69
C GLN A 3 1.48 -12.61 53.70
N ASN A 4 2.14 -13.62 53.15
CA ASN A 4 3.32 -13.47 52.32
C ASN A 4 2.93 -13.17 50.87
N ASN A 5 2.79 -11.90 50.53
CA ASN A 5 2.39 -11.43 49.19
C ASN A 5 3.37 -11.85 48.08
N TRP A 6 4.58 -12.24 48.46
CA TRP A 6 5.64 -12.67 47.55
C TRP A 6 5.34 -13.99 46.81
N THR A 7 4.56 -14.89 47.41
CA THR A 7 4.27 -16.19 46.77
C THR A 7 3.38 -16.05 45.54
N TRP A 8 2.39 -15.17 45.59
CA TRP A 8 1.46 -14.95 44.48
C TRP A 8 2.08 -14.13 43.35
N ALA A 9 2.91 -13.14 43.67
CA ALA A 9 3.69 -12.42 42.68
C ALA A 9 4.67 -13.37 41.95
N ALA A 10 5.30 -14.28 42.69
CA ALA A 10 6.17 -15.30 42.12
C ALA A 10 5.40 -16.26 41.20
N LEU A 11 4.21 -16.72 41.59
CA LEU A 11 3.37 -17.59 40.76
C LEU A 11 2.90 -16.91 39.47
N PHE A 12 2.57 -15.61 39.51
CA PHE A 12 2.18 -14.86 38.34
C PHE A 12 3.34 -14.69 37.33
N LEU A 13 4.52 -14.34 37.83
CA LEU A 13 5.73 -14.26 36.99
C LEU A 13 6.10 -15.61 36.38
N LEU A 14 5.96 -16.70 37.16
CA LEU A 14 6.13 -18.07 36.67
C LEU A 14 5.14 -18.43 35.56
N GLY A 15 3.88 -18.03 35.70
CA GLY A 15 2.85 -18.26 34.68
C GLY A 15 3.15 -17.53 33.37
N ILE A 16 3.59 -16.26 33.45
CA ILE A 16 4.02 -15.51 32.26
C ILE A 16 5.23 -16.18 31.60
N ALA A 17 6.24 -16.56 32.38
CA ALA A 17 7.42 -17.23 31.85
C ALA A 17 7.07 -18.54 31.13
N ALA A 18 6.19 -19.37 31.74
CA ALA A 18 5.72 -20.60 31.14
C ALA A 18 4.93 -20.37 29.84
N LEU A 19 4.07 -19.36 29.79
CA LEU A 19 3.32 -19.00 28.59
C LEU A 19 4.22 -18.52 27.46
N VAL A 20 5.21 -17.67 27.77
CA VAL A 20 6.18 -17.20 26.78
C VAL A 20 6.99 -18.38 26.23
N LEU A 21 7.50 -19.26 27.10
CA LEU A 21 8.23 -20.45 26.68
C LEU A 21 7.37 -21.39 25.81
N PHE A 22 6.11 -21.59 26.16
CA PHE A 22 5.17 -22.39 25.39
C PHE A 22 4.96 -21.82 23.98
N LEU A 23 4.75 -20.51 23.86
CA LEU A 23 4.50 -19.84 22.58
C LEU A 23 5.75 -19.83 21.68
N VAL A 24 6.92 -19.56 22.25
CA VAL A 24 8.19 -19.58 21.51
C VAL A 24 8.49 -20.99 20.98
N ASN A 25 8.27 -22.02 21.80
CA ASN A 25 8.46 -23.41 21.37
C ASN A 25 7.43 -23.85 20.31
N ARG A 26 6.20 -23.33 20.38
CA ARG A 26 5.13 -23.67 19.42
C ARG A 26 5.30 -22.97 18.06
N PHE A 27 5.95 -21.80 18.04
CA PHE A 27 6.15 -20.96 16.86
C PHE A 27 7.62 -20.52 16.73
N PRO A 28 8.52 -21.43 16.34
CA PRO A 28 9.97 -21.18 16.36
C PRO A 28 10.44 -20.03 15.47
N GLY A 29 9.69 -19.68 14.40
CA GLY A 29 10.02 -18.54 13.52
C GLY A 29 9.44 -17.19 13.94
N ALA A 30 8.72 -17.12 15.07
CA ALA A 30 8.08 -15.88 15.52
C ALA A 30 9.08 -14.82 16.02
N LEU A 31 10.36 -15.19 16.24
CA LEU A 31 11.41 -14.34 16.80
C LEU A 31 12.63 -14.15 15.91
N ASP A 32 12.54 -14.56 14.63
CA ASP A 32 13.70 -14.55 13.73
C ASP A 32 14.18 -13.14 13.35
N GLY A 33 13.37 -12.10 13.59
CA GLY A 33 13.73 -10.71 13.33
C GLY A 33 13.94 -9.88 14.60
N GLU A 34 14.92 -8.97 14.59
CA GLU A 34 15.18 -8.02 15.68
C GLU A 34 13.91 -7.24 16.09
N ASN A 35 13.11 -6.81 15.11
CA ASN A 35 11.84 -6.14 15.34
C ASN A 35 10.81 -7.02 16.08
N ALA A 36 10.83 -8.33 15.83
CA ALA A 36 9.93 -9.28 16.48
C ALA A 36 10.36 -9.54 17.93
N GLN A 37 11.68 -9.64 18.17
CA GLN A 37 12.25 -9.75 19.51
C GLN A 37 11.97 -8.51 20.35
N MET A 38 12.16 -7.31 19.79
CA MET A 38 11.89 -6.06 20.50
C MET A 38 10.41 -5.89 20.87
N ARG A 39 9.51 -6.29 19.96
CA ARG A 39 8.06 -6.31 20.21
C ARG A 39 7.66 -7.30 21.31
N LEU A 40 8.31 -8.46 21.39
CA LEU A 40 8.07 -9.41 22.47
C LEU A 40 8.47 -8.82 23.83
N VAL A 41 9.64 -8.16 23.90
CA VAL A 41 10.09 -7.49 25.14
C VAL A 41 9.06 -6.45 25.61
N TYR A 42 8.59 -5.58 24.72
CA TYR A 42 7.57 -4.59 25.07
C TYR A 42 6.25 -5.23 25.52
N SER A 43 5.84 -6.33 24.88
CA SER A 43 4.59 -7.03 25.21
C SER A 43 4.65 -7.69 26.59
N VAL A 44 5.79 -8.29 26.95
CA VAL A 44 6.01 -8.93 28.26
C VAL A 44 6.10 -7.88 29.37
N LEU A 45 6.79 -6.75 29.13
CA LEU A 45 6.83 -5.64 30.09
C LEU A 45 5.44 -5.05 30.33
N LEU A 46 4.64 -4.88 29.28
CA LEU A 46 3.27 -4.37 29.41
C LEU A 46 2.37 -5.37 30.16
N LEU A 47 2.46 -6.67 29.85
CA LEU A 47 1.70 -7.72 30.54
C LEU A 47 2.06 -7.82 32.03
N THR A 48 3.33 -7.70 32.38
CA THR A 48 3.78 -7.72 33.78
C THR A 48 3.34 -6.47 34.54
N LEU A 49 3.41 -5.28 33.92
CA LEU A 49 2.93 -4.04 34.50
C LEU A 49 1.41 -4.07 34.75
N VAL A 50 0.64 -4.43 33.73
CA VAL A 50 -0.84 -4.47 33.80
C VAL A 50 -1.30 -5.59 34.72
N GLY A 51 -0.79 -6.80 34.52
CA GLY A 51 -1.16 -7.96 35.33
C GLY A 51 -0.75 -7.83 36.79
N GLY A 52 0.42 -7.24 37.07
CA GLY A 52 0.86 -6.91 38.42
C GLY A 52 -0.06 -5.89 39.11
N SER A 53 -0.53 -4.87 38.38
CA SER A 53 -1.46 -3.87 38.93
C SER A 53 -2.82 -4.47 39.31
N VAL A 54 -3.33 -5.40 38.51
CA VAL A 54 -4.61 -6.08 38.74
C VAL A 54 -4.49 -7.10 39.88
N ALA A 55 -3.41 -7.88 39.92
CA ALA A 55 -3.15 -8.87 40.96
C ALA A 55 -3.02 -8.22 42.35
N LEU A 56 -2.40 -7.04 42.42
CA LEU A 56 -2.28 -6.27 43.67
C LEU A 56 -3.59 -5.55 44.07
N GLY A 57 -4.43 -5.17 43.10
CA GLY A 57 -5.74 -4.55 43.33
C GLY A 57 -6.85 -5.53 43.76
N TRP A 58 -6.62 -6.84 43.62
CA TRP A 58 -7.65 -7.88 43.74
C TRP A 58 -8.24 -8.05 45.15
N ARG A 59 -7.68 -7.39 46.18
CA ARG A 59 -7.97 -7.73 47.58
C ARG A 59 -8.90 -6.80 48.35
N GLN A 60 -9.29 -5.65 47.82
CA GLN A 60 -10.15 -4.71 48.59
C GLN A 60 -11.57 -4.53 48.08
N ARG A 61 -11.85 -4.76 46.79
CA ARG A 61 -13.20 -4.59 46.21
C ARG A 61 -13.40 -5.54 45.03
N ALA A 62 -13.85 -6.78 45.28
CA ALA A 62 -14.07 -7.80 44.25
C ALA A 62 -14.96 -7.31 43.08
N GLY A 63 -15.94 -6.45 43.37
CA GLY A 63 -16.77 -5.82 42.34
C GLY A 63 -16.06 -4.80 41.45
N LEU A 64 -15.01 -4.11 41.94
CA LEU A 64 -14.18 -3.25 41.10
C LEU A 64 -13.17 -4.06 40.27
N ALA A 65 -12.62 -5.14 40.82
CA ALA A 65 -11.69 -6.01 40.11
C ALA A 65 -12.35 -6.67 38.89
N LEU A 66 -13.61 -7.10 39.00
CA LEU A 66 -14.37 -7.64 37.86
C LEU A 66 -14.60 -6.58 36.78
N LYS A 67 -14.98 -5.35 37.16
CA LYS A 67 -15.16 -4.24 36.21
C LYS A 67 -13.86 -3.90 35.49
N GLN A 68 -12.72 -3.94 36.19
CA GLN A 68 -11.41 -3.69 35.60
C GLN A 68 -10.98 -4.83 34.66
N ALA A 69 -11.24 -6.09 35.02
CA ALA A 69 -10.97 -7.22 34.15
C ALA A 69 -11.77 -7.13 32.84
N VAL A 70 -13.07 -6.79 32.92
CA VAL A 70 -13.91 -6.56 31.73
C VAL A 70 -13.39 -5.39 30.90
N ALA A 71 -12.98 -4.28 31.54
CA ALA A 71 -12.41 -3.14 30.83
C ALA A 71 -11.10 -3.50 30.10
N TRP A 72 -10.21 -4.27 30.72
CA TRP A 72 -8.98 -4.73 30.08
C TRP A 72 -9.22 -5.73 28.95
N ILE A 73 -10.19 -6.63 29.09
CA ILE A 73 -10.61 -7.53 28.00
C ILE A 73 -11.19 -6.72 26.84
N ALA A 74 -12.02 -5.70 27.12
CA ALA A 74 -12.57 -4.82 26.10
C ALA A 74 -11.47 -4.01 25.38
N ILE A 75 -10.51 -3.45 26.12
CA ILE A 75 -9.36 -2.74 25.54
C ILE A 75 -8.51 -3.70 24.70
N GLY A 76 -8.22 -4.89 25.21
CA GLY A 76 -7.48 -5.92 24.47
C GLY A 76 -8.21 -6.32 23.19
N LEU A 77 -9.53 -6.50 23.24
CA LEU A 77 -10.36 -6.80 22.08
C LEU A 77 -10.33 -5.67 21.05
N VAL A 78 -10.46 -4.41 21.49
CA VAL A 78 -10.36 -3.22 20.63
C VAL A 78 -8.98 -3.13 19.99
N LEU A 79 -7.91 -3.41 20.73
CA LEU A 79 -6.54 -3.42 20.19
C LEU A 79 -6.32 -4.56 19.21
N VAL A 80 -6.84 -5.77 19.48
CA VAL A 80 -6.78 -6.91 18.55
C VAL A 80 -7.55 -6.61 17.28
N ILE A 81 -8.75 -6.04 17.38
CA ILE A 81 -9.54 -5.58 16.24
C ILE A 81 -8.78 -4.49 15.49
N GLY A 82 -8.35 -3.42 16.17
CA GLY A 82 -7.60 -2.33 15.55
C GLY A 82 -6.31 -2.81 14.85
N TYR A 83 -5.60 -3.76 15.45
CA TYR A 83 -4.43 -4.39 14.86
C TYR A 83 -4.79 -5.32 13.68
N SER A 84 -5.88 -6.07 13.78
CA SER A 84 -6.38 -6.92 12.69
C SER A 84 -6.80 -6.11 11.46
N TYR A 85 -7.25 -4.87 11.66
CA TYR A 85 -7.61 -3.93 10.59
C TYR A 85 -6.52 -2.90 10.30
N ARG A 86 -5.31 -3.05 10.85
CA ARG A 86 -4.22 -2.05 10.70
C ARG A 86 -3.88 -1.74 9.24
N ASP A 87 -3.99 -2.73 8.36
CA ASP A 87 -3.68 -2.61 6.94
C ASP A 87 -4.81 -1.89 6.16
N VAL A 88 -6.02 -1.84 6.72
CA VAL A 88 -7.16 -1.06 6.19
C VAL A 88 -7.05 0.41 6.61
N PHE A 89 -6.59 0.66 7.84
CA PHE A 89 -6.41 2.03 8.35
C PHE A 89 -5.19 2.75 7.78
N SER A 90 -4.11 2.04 7.41
CA SER A 90 -2.98 2.62 6.67
C SER A 90 -3.40 3.17 5.30
N ASP A 91 -4.36 2.52 4.65
CA ASP A 91 -4.92 2.94 3.37
C ASP A 91 -5.87 4.13 3.50
N MET A 92 -6.60 4.25 4.60
CA MET A 92 -7.40 5.46 4.91
C MET A 92 -6.52 6.66 5.23
N GLY A 93 -5.44 6.49 5.99
CA GLY A 93 -4.52 7.57 6.35
C GLY A 93 -3.81 8.19 5.14
N THR A 94 -3.47 7.36 4.15
CA THR A 94 -2.91 7.84 2.88
C THR A 94 -3.94 8.58 2.04
N ARG A 95 -5.20 8.11 1.98
CA ARG A 95 -6.30 8.78 1.25
C ARG A 95 -6.69 10.13 1.87
N VAL A 96 -6.86 10.20 3.18
CA VAL A 96 -7.21 11.46 3.89
C VAL A 96 -6.07 12.47 3.81
N ARG A 97 -4.81 12.03 3.87
CA ARG A 97 -3.64 12.90 3.69
C ARG A 97 -3.54 13.43 2.25
N SER A 98 -3.91 12.63 1.26
CA SER A 98 -3.98 13.06 -0.15
C SER A 98 -5.13 14.05 -0.42
N GLU A 99 -6.24 13.96 0.32
CA GLU A 99 -7.38 14.89 0.21
C GLU A 99 -7.08 16.26 0.86
N ILE A 100 -6.32 16.27 1.97
CA ILE A 100 -6.04 17.49 2.75
C ILE A 100 -4.76 18.19 2.27
N ALA A 101 -3.81 17.47 1.67
CA ALA A 101 -2.57 18.02 1.13
C ALA A 101 -2.15 17.28 -0.17
N PRO A 102 -2.60 17.73 -1.35
CA PRO A 102 -2.34 17.08 -2.65
C PRO A 102 -0.86 17.07 -3.10
N SER A 103 0.08 17.48 -2.24
CA SER A 103 1.46 17.79 -2.62
C SER A 103 2.51 17.08 -1.78
N ALA A 104 2.15 16.09 -0.97
CA ALA A 104 3.15 15.19 -0.40
C ALA A 104 3.42 14.08 -1.44
N PRO A 105 4.59 14.07 -2.12
CA PRO A 105 4.96 12.90 -2.90
C PRO A 105 4.97 11.74 -1.92
N VAL A 106 4.13 10.72 -2.16
CA VAL A 106 4.45 9.38 -1.68
C VAL A 106 5.80 9.11 -2.35
N VAL A 107 6.88 9.29 -1.58
CA VAL A 107 8.26 9.01 -2.01
C VAL A 107 8.23 7.53 -2.33
N SER A 108 7.90 7.22 -3.57
CA SER A 108 8.03 5.89 -4.10
C SER A 108 9.52 5.64 -4.10
N GLU A 109 9.93 4.50 -3.57
CA GLU A 109 11.34 4.11 -3.61
C GLU A 109 11.86 4.28 -5.05
N PRO A 110 13.11 4.73 -5.24
CA PRO A 110 13.68 4.86 -6.59
C PRO A 110 13.45 3.57 -7.38
N GLY A 111 12.94 3.69 -8.61
CA GLY A 111 12.62 2.54 -9.46
C GLY A 111 11.34 1.78 -9.11
N THR A 112 10.55 2.22 -8.12
CA THR A 112 9.25 1.59 -7.80
C THR A 112 8.10 2.59 -8.00
N ALA A 113 6.93 2.10 -8.42
CA ALA A 113 5.70 2.87 -8.40
C ALA A 113 4.55 2.01 -7.85
N TYR A 114 3.71 2.64 -7.01
CA TYR A 114 2.52 2.02 -6.44
C TYR A 114 1.28 2.70 -6.98
N LEU A 115 0.44 1.94 -7.66
CA LEU A 115 -0.82 2.42 -8.24
C LEU A 115 -1.98 1.80 -7.48
N SER A 116 -3.01 2.59 -7.20
CA SER A 116 -4.24 2.11 -6.54
C SER A 116 -5.33 1.85 -7.58
N ARG A 117 -6.10 0.80 -7.34
CA ARG A 117 -7.32 0.52 -8.09
C ARG A 117 -8.39 1.57 -7.76
N ASP A 118 -9.08 2.05 -8.78
CA ASP A 118 -10.23 2.93 -8.61
C ASP A 118 -11.52 2.15 -8.28
N MET A 119 -12.62 2.86 -8.07
CA MET A 119 -13.93 2.25 -7.80
C MET A 119 -14.52 1.48 -8.99
N THR A 120 -14.01 1.71 -10.21
CA THR A 120 -14.45 1.01 -11.43
C THR A 120 -13.67 -0.29 -11.65
N GLY A 121 -12.67 -0.55 -10.83
CA GLY A 121 -11.85 -1.75 -10.88
C GLY A 121 -10.57 -1.58 -11.71
N HIS A 122 -10.26 -0.38 -12.21
CA HIS A 122 -9.13 -0.11 -13.07
C HIS A 122 -7.97 0.54 -12.33
N PHE A 123 -6.74 0.34 -12.81
CA PHE A 123 -5.56 1.03 -12.29
C PHE A 123 -5.27 2.28 -13.11
N HIS A 124 -5.01 3.38 -12.43
CA HIS A 124 -4.59 4.63 -13.06
C HIS A 124 -3.17 4.98 -12.64
N ALA A 125 -2.40 5.51 -13.59
CA ALA A 125 -1.05 5.99 -13.39
C ALA A 125 -0.99 7.50 -13.64
N ASP A 126 -0.69 8.25 -12.59
CA ASP A 126 -0.36 9.66 -12.70
C ASP A 126 1.12 9.78 -13.13
N ALA A 127 1.34 10.26 -14.35
CA ALA A 127 2.63 10.25 -15.00
C ALA A 127 3.06 11.66 -15.45
N THR A 128 4.35 11.82 -15.71
CA THR A 128 4.90 12.99 -16.38
C THR A 128 5.46 12.59 -17.73
N VAL A 129 4.88 13.12 -18.82
CA VAL A 129 5.29 12.89 -20.20
C VAL A 129 5.91 14.17 -20.74
N ASN A 130 7.19 14.13 -21.11
CA ASN A 130 7.92 15.30 -21.61
C ASN A 130 7.79 16.56 -20.70
N GLY A 131 7.65 16.35 -19.39
CA GLY A 131 7.46 17.44 -18.40
C GLY A 131 6.00 17.82 -18.11
N THR A 132 5.04 17.21 -18.82
CA THR A 132 3.60 17.48 -18.65
C THR A 132 2.92 16.36 -17.87
N HIS A 133 2.06 16.72 -16.93
CA HIS A 133 1.27 15.75 -16.18
C HIS A 133 0.13 15.14 -17.02
N VAL A 134 0.10 13.82 -17.10
CA VAL A 134 -0.89 13.03 -17.83
C VAL A 134 -1.33 11.87 -16.95
N ARG A 135 -2.65 11.66 -16.84
CA ARG A 135 -3.24 10.50 -16.18
C ARG A 135 -3.50 9.42 -17.22
N PHE A 136 -3.00 8.23 -16.95
CA PHE A 136 -3.16 7.06 -17.81
C PHE A 136 -4.03 6.00 -17.14
N LEU A 137 -4.83 5.31 -17.95
CA LEU A 137 -5.38 4.01 -17.62
C LEU A 137 -4.32 2.95 -17.90
N VAL A 138 -4.02 2.07 -16.95
CA VAL A 138 -3.08 0.96 -17.17
C VAL A 138 -3.76 -0.11 -18.03
N ASP A 139 -3.18 -0.40 -19.20
CA ASP A 139 -3.75 -1.35 -20.15
C ASP A 139 -2.67 -2.28 -20.70
N THR A 140 -2.64 -3.52 -20.20
CA THR A 140 -1.72 -4.57 -20.68
C THR A 140 -2.09 -5.09 -22.08
N GLY A 141 -3.28 -4.77 -22.59
CA GLY A 141 -3.71 -5.10 -23.95
C GLY A 141 -3.21 -4.10 -24.99
N ALA A 142 -2.82 -2.89 -24.57
CA ALA A 142 -2.23 -1.90 -25.46
C ALA A 142 -0.75 -2.22 -25.74
N SER A 143 -0.39 -2.32 -27.02
CA SER A 143 1.00 -2.63 -27.41
C SER A 143 1.96 -1.48 -27.12
N ASP A 144 1.53 -0.24 -27.29
CA ASP A 144 2.31 0.97 -27.00
C ASP A 144 1.57 1.92 -26.03
N VAL A 145 2.26 2.95 -25.55
CA VAL A 145 1.61 4.02 -24.80
C VAL A 145 0.71 4.78 -25.77
N ALA A 146 -0.59 4.85 -25.50
CA ALA A 146 -1.52 5.56 -26.36
C ALA A 146 -1.91 6.90 -25.73
N LEU A 147 -1.71 8.00 -26.44
CA LEU A 147 -2.09 9.35 -26.02
C LEU A 147 -3.37 9.79 -26.74
N THR A 148 -4.23 10.49 -25.99
CA THR A 148 -5.26 11.33 -26.60
C THR A 148 -4.61 12.50 -27.35
N GLU A 149 -5.31 13.08 -28.32
CA GLU A 149 -4.82 14.31 -28.98
C GLU A 149 -4.58 15.44 -27.99
N GLU A 150 -5.45 15.56 -26.98
CA GLU A 150 -5.33 16.59 -25.95
C GLU A 150 -4.04 16.42 -25.16
N ASP A 151 -3.77 15.21 -24.66
CA ASP A 151 -2.56 14.92 -23.89
C ASP A 151 -1.30 15.05 -24.73
N ALA A 152 -1.33 14.58 -25.98
CA ALA A 152 -0.23 14.74 -26.91
C ALA A 152 0.09 16.22 -27.17
N ARG A 153 -0.92 17.05 -27.39
CA ARG A 153 -0.76 18.50 -27.57
C ARG A 153 -0.19 19.16 -26.32
N ARG A 154 -0.70 18.81 -25.13
CA ARG A 154 -0.18 19.33 -23.86
C ARG A 154 1.27 18.90 -23.62
N ALA A 155 1.64 17.69 -24.04
CA ALA A 155 3.00 17.17 -23.97
C ALA A 155 3.97 17.77 -25.03
N GLY A 156 3.51 18.74 -25.84
CA GLY A 156 4.33 19.45 -26.81
C GLY A 156 4.50 18.75 -28.16
N ILE A 157 3.67 17.74 -28.46
CA ILE A 157 3.71 17.04 -29.75
C ILE A 157 2.97 17.88 -30.79
N ASP A 158 3.65 18.20 -31.89
CA ASP A 158 3.04 18.89 -33.03
C ASP A 158 2.13 17.94 -33.83
N LEU A 159 0.83 17.98 -33.51
CA LEU A 159 -0.18 17.16 -34.15
C LEU A 159 -0.33 17.43 -35.65
N ALA A 160 0.00 18.64 -36.13
CA ALA A 160 -0.14 18.98 -37.55
C ALA A 160 0.93 18.30 -38.41
N ALA A 161 2.07 17.96 -37.81
CA ALA A 161 3.16 17.23 -38.46
C ALA A 161 2.96 15.70 -38.43
N LEU A 162 1.95 15.20 -37.71
CA LEU A 162 1.73 13.76 -37.54
C LEU A 162 1.01 13.12 -38.73
N SER A 163 1.45 11.91 -39.08
CA SER A 163 0.82 11.07 -40.10
C SER A 163 0.02 9.93 -39.43
N TYR A 164 -1.30 10.04 -39.48
CA TYR A 164 -2.25 9.10 -38.86
C TYR A 164 -2.53 7.91 -39.78
N THR A 165 -1.49 7.17 -40.15
CA THR A 165 -1.57 6.06 -41.12
C THR A 165 -1.46 4.69 -40.48
N THR A 166 -1.11 4.61 -39.19
CA THR A 166 -0.99 3.31 -38.51
C THR A 166 -2.35 2.86 -38.00
N ALA A 167 -2.82 1.71 -38.48
CA ALA A 167 -4.06 1.10 -38.03
C ALA A 167 -3.82 0.31 -36.74
N TYR A 168 -4.67 0.53 -35.73
CA TYR A 168 -4.71 -0.23 -34.49
C TYR A 168 -6.07 -0.90 -34.36
N GLN A 169 -6.07 -2.18 -33.99
CA GLN A 169 -7.28 -2.91 -33.70
C GLN A 169 -7.66 -2.72 -32.23
N THR A 170 -8.86 -2.19 -32.01
CA THR A 170 -9.41 -1.95 -30.67
C THR A 170 -10.72 -2.71 -30.49
N ALA A 171 -11.26 -2.71 -29.27
CA ALA A 171 -12.58 -3.27 -28.99
C ALA A 171 -13.70 -2.59 -29.81
N ASN A 172 -13.52 -1.31 -30.17
CA ASN A 172 -14.49 -0.53 -30.94
C ASN A 172 -14.22 -0.57 -32.46
N GLY A 173 -13.34 -1.46 -32.92
CA GLY A 173 -12.94 -1.58 -34.31
C GLY A 173 -11.56 -0.99 -34.59
N ILE A 174 -11.27 -0.77 -35.87
CA ILE A 174 -9.97 -0.27 -36.31
C ILE A 174 -9.95 1.26 -36.19
N ILE A 175 -8.95 1.79 -35.48
CA ILE A 175 -8.66 3.22 -35.41
C ILE A 175 -7.35 3.52 -36.11
N HIS A 176 -7.18 4.75 -36.58
CA HIS A 176 -5.92 5.21 -37.15
C HIS A 176 -5.23 6.16 -36.16
N ALA A 177 -3.95 5.88 -35.90
CA ALA A 177 -3.11 6.64 -35.01
C ALA A 177 -1.77 6.99 -35.69
N ALA A 178 -1.12 8.01 -35.15
CA ALA A 178 0.23 8.40 -35.54
C ALA A 178 1.23 7.88 -34.51
N ARG A 179 2.29 7.21 -34.97
CA ARG A 179 3.38 6.77 -34.09
C ARG A 179 4.29 7.95 -33.75
N VAL A 180 4.63 8.03 -32.47
CA VAL A 180 5.52 9.05 -31.91
C VAL A 180 6.48 8.39 -30.92
N LYS A 181 7.56 9.08 -30.58
CA LYS A 181 8.48 8.65 -29.54
C LYS A 181 8.49 9.71 -28.44
N LEU A 182 8.25 9.27 -27.21
CA LEU A 182 8.25 10.14 -26.04
C LEU A 182 9.66 10.19 -25.46
N ASP A 183 10.21 11.39 -25.30
CA ASP A 183 11.56 11.59 -24.80
C ASP A 183 11.72 11.06 -23.38
N LYS A 184 10.70 11.28 -22.54
CA LYS A 184 10.70 10.86 -21.15
C LYS A 184 9.29 10.62 -20.63
N VAL A 185 9.09 9.46 -20.02
CA VAL A 185 7.89 9.10 -19.27
C VAL A 185 8.30 8.72 -17.84
N THR A 186 7.75 9.43 -16.86
CA THR A 186 8.01 9.18 -15.44
C THR A 186 6.71 8.81 -14.74
N VAL A 187 6.69 7.66 -14.05
CA VAL A 187 5.56 7.17 -13.23
C VAL A 187 6.09 6.87 -11.83
N GLY A 188 5.68 7.64 -10.82
CA GLY A 188 6.24 7.50 -9.48
C GLY A 188 7.77 7.64 -9.47
N GLY A 189 8.46 6.63 -8.94
CA GLY A 189 9.93 6.56 -8.91
C GLY A 189 10.59 6.02 -10.19
N ILE A 190 9.82 5.66 -11.21
CA ILE A 190 10.31 5.04 -12.46
C ILE A 190 10.41 6.09 -13.55
N THR A 191 11.54 6.14 -14.25
CA THR A 191 11.73 7.02 -15.42
C THR A 191 12.27 6.21 -16.59
N LEU A 192 11.51 6.20 -17.69
CA LEU A 192 11.92 5.65 -18.97
C LEU A 192 12.10 6.76 -19.99
N ARG A 193 13.07 6.55 -20.89
CA ARG A 193 13.35 7.42 -22.04
C ARG A 193 13.08 6.68 -23.33
N ASP A 194 12.84 7.43 -24.40
CA ASP A 194 12.65 6.89 -25.75
C ASP A 194 11.52 5.85 -25.80
N VAL A 195 10.38 6.19 -25.20
CA VAL A 195 9.22 5.29 -25.09
C VAL A 195 8.38 5.40 -26.37
N ASP A 196 8.17 4.27 -27.05
CA ASP A 196 7.31 4.23 -28.22
C ASP A 196 5.86 4.49 -27.82
N ALA A 197 5.18 5.36 -28.58
CA ALA A 197 3.81 5.74 -28.30
C ALA A 197 3.01 5.98 -29.58
N SER A 198 1.70 6.07 -29.43
CA SER A 198 0.76 6.37 -30.49
C SER A 198 -0.17 7.53 -30.08
N VAL A 199 -0.57 8.35 -31.05
CA VAL A 199 -1.56 9.43 -30.86
C VAL A 199 -2.75 9.13 -31.75
N SER A 200 -3.91 8.91 -31.14
CA SER A 200 -5.17 8.64 -31.86
C SER A 200 -5.84 9.94 -32.28
N ARG A 201 -6.45 9.98 -33.48
CA ARG A 201 -7.17 11.16 -33.96
C ARG A 201 -8.61 11.21 -33.45
N GLY A 202 -9.11 12.40 -33.10
CA GLY A 202 -10.50 12.63 -32.69
C GLY A 202 -10.93 11.82 -31.47
N SER A 203 -12.16 11.28 -31.47
CA SER A 203 -12.74 10.51 -30.35
C SER A 203 -12.32 9.04 -30.32
N GLY A 204 -11.23 8.66 -31.00
CA GLY A 204 -10.76 7.28 -31.08
C GLY A 204 -10.26 6.71 -29.74
N LEU A 205 -9.92 7.58 -28.79
CA LEU A 205 -9.44 7.20 -27.46
C LEU A 205 -10.07 8.13 -26.40
N GLY A 206 -10.77 7.58 -25.41
CA GLY A 206 -11.42 8.37 -24.36
C GLY A 206 -10.47 8.81 -23.23
N THR A 207 -9.38 8.08 -23.02
CA THR A 207 -8.35 8.35 -22.02
C THR A 207 -7.01 7.81 -22.50
N SER A 208 -5.90 8.44 -22.12
CA SER A 208 -4.58 7.92 -22.45
C SER A 208 -4.33 6.57 -21.77
N LEU A 209 -3.62 5.66 -22.45
CA LEU A 209 -3.35 4.29 -22.01
C LEU A 209 -1.85 4.08 -21.78
N LEU A 210 -1.50 3.49 -20.64
CA LEU A 210 -0.13 3.06 -20.33
C LEU A 210 0.03 1.60 -20.78
N GLY A 211 0.58 1.42 -21.97
CA GLY A 211 0.72 0.10 -22.61
C GLY A 211 2.09 -0.57 -22.44
N MET A 212 2.27 -1.65 -23.20
CA MET A 212 3.40 -2.57 -23.08
C MET A 212 4.76 -1.98 -23.49
N SER A 213 4.81 -0.96 -24.34
CA SER A 213 6.05 -0.20 -24.61
C SER A 213 6.67 0.45 -23.36
N PHE A 214 5.87 0.72 -22.32
CA PHE A 214 6.34 1.15 -21.00
C PHE A 214 6.37 -0.04 -20.04
N LEU A 215 5.25 -0.74 -19.87
CA LEU A 215 5.10 -1.81 -18.88
C LEU A 215 6.04 -2.99 -19.12
N GLY A 216 6.30 -3.34 -20.38
CA GLY A 216 7.17 -4.44 -20.76
C GLY A 216 8.66 -4.13 -20.61
N ARG A 217 9.03 -2.90 -20.29
CA ARG A 217 10.42 -2.49 -19.98
C ARG A 217 10.73 -2.53 -18.48
N LEU A 218 9.77 -2.96 -17.67
CA LEU A 218 9.89 -3.06 -16.23
C LEU A 218 10.30 -4.49 -15.84
N ASP A 219 11.07 -4.61 -14.77
CA ASP A 219 11.45 -5.90 -14.18
C ASP A 219 10.24 -6.65 -13.62
N SER A 220 9.24 -5.92 -13.08
CA SER A 220 8.00 -6.55 -12.61
C SER A 220 6.79 -5.63 -12.68
N VAL A 221 5.64 -6.24 -12.99
CA VAL A 221 4.30 -5.66 -12.96
C VAL A 221 3.42 -6.61 -12.15
N GLU A 222 3.15 -6.28 -10.89
CA GLU A 222 2.53 -7.20 -9.94
C GLU A 222 1.24 -6.63 -9.34
N VAL A 223 0.14 -7.35 -9.49
CA VAL A 223 -1.15 -7.00 -8.86
C VAL A 223 -1.24 -7.67 -7.50
N ARG A 224 -1.31 -6.87 -6.43
CA ARG A 224 -1.49 -7.30 -5.04
C ARG A 224 -2.79 -6.72 -4.48
N GLY A 225 -3.90 -7.43 -4.67
CA GLY A 225 -5.23 -6.99 -4.26
C GLY A 225 -5.65 -5.69 -4.96
N GLU A 226 -5.75 -4.61 -4.18
CA GLU A 226 -6.13 -3.26 -4.63
C GLU A 226 -4.94 -2.40 -5.09
N ARG A 227 -3.73 -2.97 -5.13
CA ARG A 227 -2.51 -2.27 -5.55
C ARG A 227 -1.89 -2.93 -6.76
N LEU A 228 -1.39 -2.11 -7.68
CA LEU A 228 -0.48 -2.52 -8.73
C LEU A 228 0.92 -1.98 -8.40
N VAL A 229 1.90 -2.86 -8.37
CA VAL A 229 3.30 -2.56 -8.05
C VAL A 229 4.12 -2.68 -9.32
N LEU A 230 4.79 -1.60 -9.69
CA LEU A 230 5.70 -1.51 -10.83
C LEU A 230 7.12 -1.42 -10.30
N ARG A 231 8.07 -2.18 -10.88
CA ARG A 231 9.50 -2.06 -10.56
C ARG A 231 10.36 -2.02 -11.82
N GLN A 232 11.30 -1.09 -11.85
CA GLN A 232 12.33 -0.92 -12.86
C GLN A 232 13.62 -1.66 -12.47
#